data_AF-A0A7C6US98-F1
#
_entry.id   AF-A0A7C6US98-F1
#
_cell.length_a   1.000
_cell.length_b   1.000
_cell.length_c   1.000
_cell.angle_alpha   90.00
_cell.angle_beta   90.00
_cell.angle_gamma   90.00
#
_symmetry.space_group_name_H-M   'P 1'
#
loop_
_entity.id
_entity.type
_entity.pdbx_description
1 polymer ?
#
loop_
_entity_poly.entity_id
_entity_poly.type
_entity_poly.pdbx_seq_one_letter_code
_entity_poly.pdbx_strand_id
1 'polypeptide(L)'
;MAEHLTHEKLDWEQLQKERDSVLAGWITGKEVDLAEAIQFHKSLSPELNFGLRLAKAKDEGLTLAQPRAGVADLKSHLELLLFLQNEGGADLLPTTIDSYTRQNRYEEAEKGLEESIREGRSLLNGYPAVNHGVANSRRLVESLAVPVQIRHGTPDARLLAEITLAAGFTAFEGGGISYNIPYAKRVPLEKSIRDWQYLDRLVGYYEENGITIN
;
A
#
# COMPACT_ATOMS: atom_id res chain seq x y z
N MET A 1 20.04 6.67 23.20
CA MET A 1 18.90 6.79 24.13
C MET A 1 17.67 6.44 23.32
N ALA A 2 16.90 5.43 23.72
CA ALA A 2 15.67 5.11 23.00
C ALA A 2 14.76 6.33 23.08
N GLU A 3 14.42 6.93 21.95
CA GLU A 3 13.33 7.91 21.92
C GLU A 3 12.09 7.19 22.46
N HIS A 4 11.57 7.69 23.58
CA HIS A 4 10.35 7.15 24.15
C HIS A 4 9.23 7.32 23.13
N LEU A 5 8.49 6.25 22.85
CA LEU A 5 7.29 6.30 22.06
C LEU A 5 6.31 7.30 22.70
N THR A 6 5.90 8.33 21.96
CA THR A 6 4.89 9.31 22.38
C THR A 6 3.69 9.25 21.43
N HIS A 7 2.55 9.81 21.84
CA HIS A 7 1.38 9.96 20.96
C HIS A 7 1.37 11.30 20.22
N GLU A 8 2.46 12.06 20.29
CA GLU A 8 2.59 13.34 19.62
C GLU A 8 2.77 13.15 18.11
N LYS A 9 2.28 14.11 17.35
CA LYS A 9 2.48 14.12 15.89
C LYS A 9 3.98 14.21 15.59
N LEU A 10 4.47 13.28 14.78
CA LEU A 10 5.86 13.30 14.33
C LEU A 10 6.14 14.55 13.50
N ASP A 11 7.28 15.19 13.79
CA ASP A 11 7.78 16.31 13.00
C ASP A 11 8.16 15.84 11.60
N TRP A 12 7.79 16.62 10.58
CA TRP A 12 8.02 16.23 9.18
C TRP A 12 9.50 16.27 8.81
N GLU A 13 10.27 17.24 9.31
CA GLU A 13 11.70 17.34 9.01
C GLU A 13 12.47 16.17 9.63
N GLN A 14 12.08 15.74 10.82
CA GLN A 14 12.59 14.51 11.43
C GLN A 14 12.21 13.28 10.62
N LEU A 15 10.95 13.19 10.17
CA LEU A 15 10.50 12.09 9.33
C LEU A 15 11.33 12.02 8.05
N GLN A 16 11.63 13.13 7.37
CA GLN A 16 12.40 13.13 6.12
C GLN A 16 13.74 12.38 6.24
N LYS A 17 14.44 12.53 7.37
CA LYS A 17 15.69 11.79 7.63
C LYS A 17 15.44 10.29 7.79
N GLU A 18 14.33 9.91 8.42
CA GLU A 18 13.90 8.51 8.50
C GLU A 18 13.50 7.98 7.11
N ARG A 19 12.82 8.80 6.29
CA ARG A 19 12.39 8.45 4.92
C ARG A 19 13.57 8.01 4.06
N ASP A 20 14.71 8.71 4.14
CA ASP A 20 15.92 8.33 3.40
C ASP A 20 16.34 6.88 3.68
N SER A 21 16.27 6.46 4.96
CA SER A 21 16.60 5.08 5.35
C SER A 21 15.54 4.07 4.92
N VAL A 22 14.26 4.46 4.94
CA VAL A 22 13.14 3.62 4.50
C VAL A 22 13.22 3.38 3.00
N LEU A 23 13.41 4.43 2.21
CA LEU A 23 13.51 4.37 0.75
C LEU A 23 14.75 3.60 0.27
N ALA A 24 15.81 3.55 1.07
CA ALA A 24 16.97 2.70 0.80
C ALA A 24 16.71 1.20 1.04
N GLY A 25 15.56 0.82 1.61
CA GLY A 25 15.22 -0.57 1.95
C GLY A 25 15.03 -1.50 0.75
N TRP A 26 14.75 -0.97 -0.45
CA TRP A 26 14.75 -1.70 -1.71
C TRP A 26 15.03 -0.77 -2.89
N ILE A 27 15.49 -1.32 -4.02
CA ILE A 27 15.92 -0.53 -5.18
C ILE A 27 14.83 0.40 -5.74
N THR A 28 13.56 -0.04 -5.68
CA THR A 28 12.38 0.69 -6.16
C THR A 28 12.00 1.87 -5.26
N GLY A 29 12.55 1.98 -4.05
CA GLY A 29 12.37 3.18 -3.22
C GLY A 29 12.96 4.44 -3.88
N LYS A 30 13.88 4.29 -4.83
CA LYS A 30 14.40 5.40 -5.68
C LYS A 30 13.35 5.99 -6.63
N GLU A 31 12.25 5.28 -6.87
CA GLU A 31 11.15 5.75 -7.72
C GLU A 31 10.19 6.69 -6.98
N VAL A 32 10.31 6.78 -5.66
CA VAL A 32 9.40 7.58 -4.83
C VAL A 32 9.83 9.06 -4.86
N ASP A 33 9.03 9.87 -5.53
CA ASP A 33 9.07 11.33 -5.45
C ASP A 33 7.72 11.83 -4.92
N LEU A 34 7.71 12.43 -3.73
CA LEU A 34 6.47 12.90 -3.11
C LEU A 34 5.86 14.09 -3.85
N ALA A 35 6.67 15.00 -4.39
CA ALA A 35 6.14 16.16 -5.10
C ALA A 35 5.44 15.69 -6.38
N GLU A 36 6.05 14.77 -7.10
CA GLU A 36 5.46 14.10 -8.27
C GLU A 36 4.21 13.31 -7.89
N ALA A 37 4.26 12.51 -6.81
CA ALA A 37 3.12 11.73 -6.35
C ALA A 37 1.92 12.61 -6.01
N ILE A 38 2.12 13.76 -5.36
CA ILE A 38 1.03 14.71 -5.08
C ILE A 38 0.40 15.23 -6.39
N GLN A 39 1.21 15.55 -7.41
CA GLN A 39 0.67 15.95 -8.71
C GLN A 39 -0.11 14.81 -9.37
N PHE A 40 0.41 13.59 -9.29
CA PHE A 40 -0.27 12.41 -9.81
C PHE A 40 -1.63 12.20 -9.15
N HIS A 41 -1.69 12.23 -7.82
CA HIS A 41 -2.97 12.14 -7.09
C HIS A 41 -3.96 13.24 -7.47
N LYS A 42 -3.50 14.48 -7.67
CA LYS A 42 -4.36 15.59 -8.13
C LYS A 42 -4.91 15.39 -9.54
N SER A 43 -4.24 14.58 -10.35
CA SER A 43 -4.69 14.24 -11.71
C SER A 43 -5.73 13.11 -11.75
N LEU A 44 -5.84 12.32 -10.67
CA LEU A 44 -6.78 11.22 -10.59
C LEU A 44 -8.23 11.71 -10.47
N SER A 45 -9.16 10.95 -11.05
CA SER A 45 -10.59 11.19 -10.87
C SER A 45 -10.97 11.02 -9.39
N PRO A 46 -11.80 11.91 -8.81
CA PRO A 46 -12.32 11.75 -7.46
C PRO A 46 -13.09 10.44 -7.24
N GLU A 47 -13.70 9.86 -8.27
CA GLU A 47 -14.41 8.57 -8.19
C GLU A 47 -13.44 7.39 -7.96
N LEU A 48 -12.13 7.56 -8.23
CA LEU A 48 -11.08 6.59 -7.92
C LEU A 48 -10.49 6.78 -6.52
N ASN A 49 -10.96 7.76 -5.75
CA ASN A 49 -10.53 7.96 -4.38
C ASN A 49 -11.37 7.12 -3.41
N PHE A 50 -10.70 6.23 -2.68
CA PHE A 50 -11.33 5.30 -1.76
C PHE A 50 -12.07 6.01 -0.62
N GLY A 51 -11.45 7.01 0.01
CA GLY A 51 -12.05 7.78 1.09
C GLY A 51 -13.30 8.54 0.66
N LEU A 52 -13.28 9.16 -0.54
CA LEU A 52 -14.45 9.83 -1.09
C LEU A 52 -15.57 8.85 -1.44
N ARG A 53 -15.24 7.67 -1.96
CA ARG A 53 -16.23 6.61 -2.25
C ARG A 53 -16.90 6.10 -0.98
N LEU A 54 -16.14 5.95 0.12
CA LEU A 54 -16.70 5.59 1.44
C LEU A 54 -17.64 6.68 1.98
N ALA A 55 -17.25 7.96 1.88
CA ALA A 55 -18.08 9.08 2.33
C ALA A 55 -19.42 9.11 1.57
N LYS A 56 -19.38 9.00 0.24
CA LYS A 56 -20.57 8.93 -0.61
C LYS A 56 -21.49 7.76 -0.25
N ALA A 57 -20.92 6.57 -0.07
CA ALA A 57 -21.70 5.39 0.32
C ALA A 57 -22.38 5.55 1.68
N LYS A 58 -21.69 6.20 2.64
CA LYS A 58 -22.26 6.52 3.94
C LYS A 58 -23.45 7.49 3.83
N ASP A 59 -23.33 8.53 3.01
CA ASP A 59 -24.39 9.51 2.78
C ASP A 59 -25.60 8.88 2.05
N GLU A 60 -25.35 7.93 1.15
CA GLU A 60 -26.37 7.19 0.41
C GLU A 60 -26.97 6.00 1.19
N GLY A 61 -26.40 5.65 2.35
CA GLY A 61 -26.83 4.49 3.14
C GLY A 61 -26.53 3.14 2.49
N LEU A 62 -25.47 3.07 1.67
CA LEU A 62 -25.05 1.87 0.94
C LEU A 62 -23.97 1.08 1.69
N THR A 63 -24.03 -0.24 1.56
CA THR A 63 -22.95 -1.15 1.94
C THR A 63 -22.14 -1.51 0.71
N LEU A 64 -20.84 -1.18 0.70
CA LEU A 64 -19.93 -1.52 -0.39
C LEU A 64 -19.33 -2.92 -0.21
N ALA A 65 -19.16 -3.64 -1.31
CA ALA A 65 -18.48 -4.93 -1.34
C ALA A 65 -17.03 -4.82 -1.85
N GLN A 66 -16.08 -5.31 -1.05
CA GLN A 66 -14.65 -5.38 -1.41
C GLN A 66 -14.12 -6.81 -1.25
N PRO A 67 -13.64 -7.47 -2.32
CA PRO A 67 -13.01 -8.80 -2.22
C PRO A 67 -11.59 -8.71 -1.64
N ARG A 68 -10.89 -9.85 -1.57
CA ARG A 68 -9.42 -9.94 -1.45
C ARG A 68 -8.86 -10.62 -2.69
N ALA A 69 -7.80 -10.06 -3.26
CA ALA A 69 -7.18 -10.58 -4.48
C ALA A 69 -5.73 -10.10 -4.64
N GLY A 70 -4.84 -10.97 -5.09
CA GLY A 70 -3.42 -10.65 -5.30
C GLY A 70 -2.69 -11.85 -5.89
N VAL A 71 -1.91 -11.61 -6.94
CA VAL A 71 -1.06 -12.61 -7.60
C VAL A 71 0.27 -11.96 -7.97
N ALA A 72 1.30 -12.78 -8.21
CA ALA A 72 2.68 -12.32 -8.35
C ALA A 72 2.89 -11.31 -9.48
N ASP A 73 2.54 -11.68 -10.73
CA ASP A 73 2.89 -10.86 -11.89
C ASP A 73 1.88 -9.72 -12.14
N LEU A 74 2.38 -8.61 -12.69
CA LEU A 74 1.58 -7.41 -12.93
C LEU A 74 0.41 -7.65 -13.90
N LYS A 75 0.64 -8.39 -14.98
CA LYS A 75 -0.36 -8.58 -16.02
C LYS A 75 -1.51 -9.43 -15.49
N SER A 76 -1.23 -10.58 -14.88
CA SER A 76 -2.30 -11.39 -14.31
C SER A 76 -2.93 -10.73 -13.09
N HIS A 77 -2.21 -9.90 -12.33
CA HIS A 77 -2.83 -9.12 -11.27
C HIS A 77 -3.84 -8.10 -11.83
N LEU A 78 -3.48 -7.38 -12.89
CA LEU A 78 -4.41 -6.47 -13.56
C LEU A 78 -5.62 -7.21 -14.16
N GLU A 79 -5.40 -8.33 -14.86
CA GLU A 79 -6.48 -9.16 -15.40
C GLU A 79 -7.44 -9.64 -14.30
N LEU A 80 -6.89 -10.07 -13.16
CA LEU A 80 -7.67 -10.47 -11.99
C LEU A 80 -8.53 -9.31 -11.45
N LEU A 81 -7.96 -8.12 -11.28
CA LEU A 81 -8.71 -6.98 -10.76
C LEU A 81 -9.77 -6.47 -11.73
N LEU A 82 -9.48 -6.45 -13.04
CA LEU A 82 -10.47 -6.12 -14.07
C LEU A 82 -11.62 -7.11 -14.09
N PHE A 83 -11.35 -8.41 -13.88
CA PHE A 83 -12.41 -9.40 -13.78
C PHE A 83 -13.31 -9.16 -12.56
N LEU A 84 -12.71 -8.90 -11.39
CA LEU A 84 -13.48 -8.58 -10.17
C LEU A 84 -14.30 -7.30 -10.30
N GLN A 85 -13.77 -6.31 -11.01
CA GLN A 85 -14.47 -5.06 -11.31
C GLN A 85 -15.64 -5.29 -12.27
N ASN A 86 -15.38 -5.87 -13.44
CA ASN A 86 -16.32 -5.87 -14.56
C ASN A 86 -17.34 -7.02 -14.46
N GLU A 87 -16.92 -8.20 -14.02
CA GLU A 87 -17.77 -9.39 -13.91
C GLU A 87 -18.23 -9.63 -12.46
N GLY A 88 -17.36 -9.34 -11.49
CA GLY A 88 -17.66 -9.49 -10.07
C GLY A 88 -18.50 -8.36 -9.47
N GLY A 89 -18.54 -7.20 -10.13
CA GLY A 89 -19.28 -6.02 -9.65
C GLY A 89 -18.73 -5.45 -8.33
N ALA A 90 -17.43 -5.55 -8.09
CA ALA A 90 -16.81 -5.03 -6.87
C ALA A 90 -16.92 -3.50 -6.77
N ASP A 91 -17.39 -3.00 -5.63
CA ASP A 91 -17.49 -1.56 -5.36
C ASP A 91 -16.14 -0.91 -5.07
N LEU A 92 -15.20 -1.72 -4.57
CA LEU A 92 -13.86 -1.37 -4.14
C LEU A 92 -12.93 -2.53 -4.49
N LEU A 93 -11.68 -2.25 -4.86
CA LEU A 93 -10.72 -3.28 -5.22
C LEU A 93 -9.61 -3.44 -4.16
N PRO A 94 -9.10 -4.66 -3.96
CA PRO A 94 -7.92 -4.90 -3.15
C PRO A 94 -6.67 -5.02 -4.03
N THR A 95 -5.52 -4.75 -3.44
CA THR A 95 -4.26 -5.39 -3.80
C THR A 95 -3.74 -6.09 -2.55
N THR A 96 -3.93 -7.40 -2.49
CA THR A 96 -3.48 -8.24 -1.38
C THR A 96 -1.99 -8.53 -1.54
N ILE A 97 -1.18 -8.07 -0.58
CA ILE A 97 0.29 -8.16 -0.64
C ILE A 97 0.78 -9.56 -0.27
N ASP A 98 1.83 -10.07 -0.91
CA ASP A 98 2.39 -11.39 -0.60
C ASP A 98 3.06 -11.46 0.79
N SER A 99 3.20 -12.66 1.34
CA SER A 99 3.74 -12.87 2.69
C SER A 99 5.24 -12.56 2.84
N TYR A 100 6.04 -12.62 1.77
CA TYR A 100 7.45 -12.23 1.85
C TYR A 100 7.59 -10.71 1.97
N THR A 101 6.85 -9.95 1.16
CA THR A 101 6.77 -8.48 1.31
C THR A 101 6.31 -8.09 2.71
N ARG A 102 5.34 -8.82 3.31
CA ARG A 102 4.87 -8.58 4.69
C ARG A 102 5.94 -8.76 5.78
N GLN A 103 7.06 -9.42 5.45
CA GLN A 103 8.20 -9.65 6.35
C GLN A 103 9.46 -8.93 5.84
N ASN A 104 9.30 -8.00 4.90
CA ASN A 104 10.40 -7.24 4.27
C ASN A 104 11.46 -8.14 3.60
N ARG A 105 11.03 -9.28 3.05
CA ARG A 105 11.84 -10.31 2.38
C ARG A 105 11.76 -10.16 0.87
N TYR A 106 12.20 -9.00 0.36
CA TYR A 106 11.99 -8.61 -1.04
C TYR A 106 12.80 -9.49 -2.02
N GLU A 107 13.91 -10.08 -1.59
CA GLU A 107 14.71 -11.01 -2.40
C GLU A 107 13.96 -12.34 -2.63
N GLU A 108 13.22 -12.83 -1.63
CA GLU A 108 12.34 -13.99 -1.76
C GLU A 108 11.11 -13.68 -2.62
N ALA A 109 10.55 -12.48 -2.47
CA ALA A 109 9.46 -12.00 -3.31
C ALA A 109 9.90 -11.92 -4.79
N GLU A 110 11.11 -11.43 -5.07
CA GLU A 110 11.69 -11.37 -6.42
C GLU A 110 11.82 -12.76 -7.03
N LYS A 111 12.44 -13.71 -6.30
CA LYS A 111 12.57 -15.10 -6.75
C LYS A 111 11.20 -15.73 -7.04
N GLY A 112 10.23 -15.50 -6.15
CA GLY A 112 8.87 -16.00 -6.33
C GLY A 112 8.14 -15.37 -7.51
N LEU A 113 8.40 -14.09 -7.81
CA LEU A 113 7.91 -13.41 -9.01
C LEU A 113 8.50 -14.01 -10.28
N GLU A 114 9.83 -14.15 -10.35
CA GLU A 114 10.54 -14.76 -11.49
C GLU A 114 10.06 -16.20 -11.76
N GLU A 115 9.89 -16.99 -10.70
CA GLU A 115 9.37 -18.36 -10.82
C GLU A 115 7.91 -18.39 -11.24
N SER A 116 7.08 -17.47 -10.75
CA SER A 116 5.67 -17.35 -11.18
C SER A 116 5.53 -17.05 -12.66
N ILE A 117 6.37 -16.15 -13.18
CA ILE A 117 6.41 -15.80 -14.61
C ILE A 117 6.82 -17.00 -15.45
N ARG A 118 7.85 -17.74 -15.01
CA ARG A 118 8.36 -18.92 -15.70
C ARG A 118 7.34 -20.07 -15.75
N GLU A 119 6.62 -20.30 -14.65
CA GLU A 119 5.62 -21.37 -14.54
C GLU A 119 4.24 -20.99 -15.11
N GLY A 120 4.04 -19.72 -15.47
CA GLY A 120 2.75 -19.22 -15.99
C GLY A 120 1.62 -19.24 -14.97
N ARG A 121 1.92 -19.26 -13.67
CA ARG A 121 0.96 -19.20 -12.56
C ARG A 121 1.60 -18.61 -11.31
N SER A 122 0.80 -17.98 -10.44
CA SER A 122 1.32 -17.38 -9.20
C SER A 122 1.83 -18.43 -8.21
N LEU A 123 3.07 -18.25 -7.76
CA LEU A 123 3.69 -18.98 -6.65
C LEU A 123 3.77 -18.13 -5.38
N LEU A 124 3.54 -16.82 -5.50
CA LEU A 124 3.27 -15.95 -4.37
C LEU A 124 1.78 -16.00 -4.01
N ASN A 125 1.49 -15.79 -2.73
CA ASN A 125 0.14 -15.71 -2.18
C ASN A 125 -0.43 -14.27 -2.21
N GLY A 126 0.15 -13.39 -3.01
CA GLY A 126 -0.22 -12.00 -3.15
C GLY A 126 0.67 -11.26 -4.15
N TYR A 127 0.46 -9.95 -4.26
CA TYR A 127 1.18 -9.05 -5.14
C TYR A 127 2.41 -8.43 -4.42
N PRO A 128 3.64 -8.59 -4.95
CA PRO A 128 4.84 -8.03 -4.35
C PRO A 128 5.04 -6.57 -4.77
N ALA A 129 4.20 -5.67 -4.25
CA ALA A 129 4.17 -4.27 -4.68
C ALA A 129 5.50 -3.53 -4.52
N VAL A 130 6.29 -3.85 -3.47
CA VAL A 130 7.62 -3.26 -3.28
C VAL A 130 8.54 -3.64 -4.44
N ASN A 131 8.53 -4.89 -4.89
CA ASN A 131 9.34 -5.35 -6.02
C ASN A 131 8.86 -4.77 -7.36
N HIS A 132 7.55 -4.62 -7.54
CA HIS A 132 7.00 -3.99 -8.75
C HIS A 132 7.31 -2.49 -8.83
N GLY A 133 7.45 -1.82 -7.68
CA GLY A 133 7.78 -0.39 -7.63
C GLY A 133 6.61 0.53 -7.96
N VAL A 134 6.90 1.83 -8.00
CA VAL A 134 5.90 2.88 -8.20
C VAL A 134 5.35 2.80 -9.62
N ALA A 135 6.23 2.68 -10.62
CA ALA A 135 5.83 2.75 -12.03
C ALA A 135 4.85 1.64 -12.43
N ASN A 136 5.11 0.40 -12.03
CA ASN A 136 4.22 -0.72 -12.36
C ASN A 136 2.94 -0.71 -11.53
N SER A 137 3.05 -0.38 -10.24
CA SER A 137 1.88 -0.27 -9.35
C SER A 137 0.96 0.87 -9.83
N ARG A 138 1.51 1.94 -10.40
CA ARG A 138 0.74 3.05 -11.00
C ARG A 138 -0.03 2.63 -12.23
N ARG A 139 0.59 1.86 -13.14
CA ARG A 139 -0.10 1.32 -14.32
C ARG A 139 -1.33 0.50 -13.94
N LEU A 140 -1.30 -0.18 -12.79
CA LEU A 140 -2.46 -0.88 -12.25
C LEU A 140 -3.56 0.11 -11.84
N VAL A 141 -3.24 1.15 -11.06
CA VAL A 141 -4.21 2.18 -10.65
C VAL A 141 -4.85 2.88 -11.86
N GLU A 142 -4.04 3.26 -12.86
CA GLU A 142 -4.51 3.93 -14.08
C GLU A 142 -5.42 3.07 -14.95
N SER A 143 -5.34 1.74 -14.83
CA SER A 143 -6.10 0.80 -15.66
C SER A 143 -7.46 0.43 -15.06
N LEU A 144 -7.77 0.90 -13.84
CA LEU A 144 -8.97 0.53 -13.10
C LEU A 144 -9.96 1.70 -13.02
N ALA A 145 -11.24 1.36 -12.91
CA ALA A 145 -12.34 2.30 -12.77
C ALA A 145 -12.90 2.36 -11.34
N VAL A 146 -12.32 1.59 -10.42
CA VAL A 146 -12.76 1.44 -9.03
C VAL A 146 -11.57 1.70 -8.09
N PRO A 147 -11.76 2.41 -6.96
CA PRO A 147 -10.69 2.67 -6.00
C PRO A 147 -10.01 1.40 -5.48
N VAL A 148 -8.70 1.45 -5.31
CA VAL A 148 -7.88 0.30 -4.88
C VAL A 148 -7.25 0.55 -3.52
N GLN A 149 -7.30 -0.46 -2.65
CA GLN A 149 -6.67 -0.45 -1.32
C GLN A 149 -5.57 -1.49 -1.21
N ILE A 150 -4.47 -1.11 -0.58
CA ILE A 150 -3.43 -2.05 -0.14
C ILE A 150 -3.91 -2.83 1.07
N ARG A 151 -4.05 -4.16 0.94
CA ARG A 151 -4.54 -5.06 2.00
C ARG A 151 -3.48 -6.10 2.36
N HIS A 152 -3.11 -6.22 3.63
CA HIS A 152 -1.94 -7.03 4.00
C HIS A 152 -1.94 -7.47 5.47
N GLY A 153 -0.77 -7.43 6.13
CA GLY A 153 -0.53 -7.89 7.49
C GLY A 153 0.95 -7.72 7.82
N THR A 154 1.44 -6.48 7.74
CA THR A 154 2.88 -6.14 7.75
C THR A 154 3.23 -5.32 9.00
N PRO A 155 4.11 -5.81 9.89
CA PRO A 155 4.52 -5.07 11.08
C PRO A 155 5.29 -3.78 10.77
N ASP A 156 6.24 -3.83 9.82
CA ASP A 156 6.99 -2.67 9.31
C ASP A 156 6.62 -2.44 7.83
N ALA A 157 5.63 -1.58 7.61
CA ALA A 157 5.03 -1.34 6.30
C ALA A 157 5.54 -0.05 5.64
N ARG A 158 6.60 0.58 6.16
CA ARG A 158 6.99 1.95 5.77
C ARG A 158 7.33 2.07 4.28
N LEU A 159 8.19 1.19 3.77
CA LEU A 159 8.55 1.19 2.35
C LEU A 159 7.38 0.80 1.43
N LEU A 160 6.56 -0.15 1.88
CA LEU A 160 5.35 -0.55 1.16
C LEU A 160 4.39 0.64 1.00
N ALA A 161 4.19 1.43 2.06
CA ALA A 161 3.36 2.63 2.03
C ALA A 161 3.96 3.70 1.10
N GLU A 162 5.26 4.02 1.23
CA GLU A 162 5.92 4.99 0.34
C GLU A 162 5.71 4.66 -1.13
N ILE A 163 5.94 3.40 -1.53
CA ILE A 163 5.81 2.97 -2.92
C ILE A 163 4.35 3.02 -3.39
N THR A 164 3.44 2.44 -2.61
CA THR A 164 2.06 2.26 -3.06
C THR A 164 1.26 3.56 -3.01
N LEU A 165 1.49 4.40 -2.00
CA LEU A 165 0.88 5.73 -1.97
C LEU A 165 1.44 6.62 -3.09
N ALA A 166 2.75 6.56 -3.39
CA ALA A 166 3.31 7.27 -4.55
C ALA A 166 2.76 6.76 -5.90
N ALA A 167 2.37 5.49 -5.95
CA ALA A 167 1.75 4.88 -7.13
C ALA A 167 0.28 5.27 -7.34
N GLY A 168 -0.36 5.95 -6.38
CA GLY A 168 -1.73 6.43 -6.48
C GLY A 168 -2.78 5.59 -5.77
N PHE A 169 -2.37 4.62 -4.93
CA PHE A 169 -3.33 3.94 -4.07
C PHE A 169 -3.86 4.94 -3.04
N THR A 170 -5.18 4.98 -2.89
CA THR A 170 -5.88 5.95 -2.03
C THR A 170 -6.43 5.32 -0.75
N ALA A 171 -6.03 4.08 -0.46
CA ALA A 171 -6.28 3.46 0.82
C ALA A 171 -5.21 2.44 1.22
N PHE A 172 -4.93 2.34 2.52
CA PHE A 172 -3.91 1.47 3.10
C PHE A 172 -4.40 0.84 4.41
N GLU A 173 -4.55 -0.48 4.45
CA GLU A 173 -5.06 -1.19 5.63
C GLU A 173 -3.97 -1.42 6.68
N GLY A 174 -4.27 -1.25 7.97
CA GLY A 174 -3.47 -1.82 9.06
C GLY A 174 -3.30 -0.92 10.28
N GLY A 175 -2.32 -1.23 11.12
CA GLY A 175 -2.02 -0.49 12.34
C GLY A 175 -0.97 -1.16 13.22
N GLY A 176 -0.32 -0.39 14.09
CA GLY A 176 0.81 -0.85 14.91
C GLY A 176 0.52 -2.02 15.85
N ILE A 177 -0.76 -2.28 16.16
CA ILE A 177 -1.22 -3.42 16.96
C ILE A 177 -1.77 -4.53 16.05
N SER A 178 -2.77 -4.19 15.23
CA SER A 178 -3.52 -5.13 14.40
C SER A 178 -2.66 -5.83 13.35
N TYR A 179 -1.62 -5.16 12.85
CA TYR A 179 -0.67 -5.71 11.88
C TYR A 179 0.65 -6.16 12.49
N ASN A 180 0.72 -6.23 13.83
CA ASN A 180 1.79 -6.92 14.56
C ASN A 180 1.27 -8.21 15.20
N ILE A 181 0.43 -8.12 16.24
CA ILE A 181 0.08 -9.27 17.11
C ILE A 181 -0.40 -10.51 16.33
N PRO A 182 -1.25 -10.38 15.29
CA PRO A 182 -1.71 -11.54 14.51
C PRO A 182 -0.70 -12.05 13.48
N TYR A 183 0.34 -11.27 13.15
CA TYR A 183 1.20 -11.47 11.97
C TYR A 183 2.69 -11.64 12.27
N ALA A 184 3.12 -11.35 13.49
CA ALA A 184 4.52 -11.44 13.88
C ALA A 184 4.71 -12.09 15.25
N LYS A 185 5.79 -12.86 15.36
CA LYS A 185 6.19 -13.53 16.61
C LYS A 185 7.19 -12.71 17.43
N ARG A 186 8.01 -11.89 16.77
CA ARG A 186 9.24 -11.31 17.36
C ARG A 186 9.38 -9.81 17.18
N VAL A 187 8.37 -9.12 16.66
CA VAL A 187 8.41 -7.66 16.51
C VAL A 187 7.90 -7.03 17.80
N PRO A 188 8.72 -6.27 18.54
CA PRO A 188 8.26 -5.58 19.74
C PRO A 188 7.10 -4.63 19.40
N LEU A 189 6.09 -4.58 20.26
CA LEU A 189 4.91 -3.73 20.02
C LEU A 189 5.26 -2.25 19.92
N GLU A 190 6.22 -1.79 20.71
CA GLU A 190 6.73 -0.42 20.65
C GLU A 190 7.31 -0.09 19.26
N LYS A 191 8.07 -1.03 18.66
CA LYS A 191 8.62 -0.86 17.32
C LYS A 191 7.51 -0.79 16.27
N SER A 192 6.56 -1.72 16.28
CA SER A 192 5.48 -1.69 15.28
C SER A 192 4.59 -0.45 15.43
N ILE A 193 4.34 0.02 16.65
CA ILE A 193 3.62 1.30 16.83
C ILE A 193 4.42 2.45 16.23
N ARG A 194 5.74 2.54 16.49
CA ARG A 194 6.57 3.61 15.92
C ARG A 194 6.68 3.55 14.39
N ASP A 195 6.78 2.35 13.83
CA ASP A 195 6.79 2.15 12.38
C ASP A 195 5.44 2.56 11.77
N TRP A 196 4.32 2.30 12.45
CA TRP A 196 2.99 2.72 11.97
C TRP A 196 2.71 4.21 12.17
N GLN A 197 3.30 4.86 13.19
CA GLN A 197 3.28 6.33 13.29
C GLN A 197 3.93 7.01 12.09
N TYR A 198 4.97 6.39 11.50
CA TYR A 198 5.54 6.87 10.25
C TYR A 198 4.51 6.83 9.12
N LEU A 199 3.77 5.72 8.97
CA LEU A 199 2.75 5.58 7.93
C LEU A 199 1.63 6.60 8.12
N ASP A 200 1.09 6.71 9.33
CA ASP A 200 0.03 7.66 9.64
C ASP A 200 0.50 9.10 9.43
N ARG A 201 1.76 9.41 9.74
CA ARG A 201 2.35 10.73 9.45
C ARG A 201 2.52 10.96 7.94
N LEU A 202 2.90 9.95 7.17
CA LEU A 202 3.00 10.03 5.71
C LEU A 202 1.63 10.32 5.10
N VAL A 203 0.59 9.60 5.52
CA VAL A 203 -0.81 9.89 5.14
C VAL A 203 -1.20 11.33 5.54
N GLY A 204 -0.83 11.75 6.75
CA GLY A 204 -1.04 13.13 7.19
C GLY A 204 -0.37 14.18 6.30
N TYR A 205 0.78 13.86 5.69
CA TYR A 205 1.42 14.76 4.72
C TYR A 205 0.65 14.85 3.40
N TYR A 206 0.11 13.73 2.91
CA TYR A 206 -0.79 13.73 1.76
C TYR A 206 -2.04 14.58 2.03
N GLU A 207 -2.66 14.42 3.19
CA GLU A 207 -3.83 15.22 3.63
C GLU A 207 -3.50 16.72 3.74
N GLU A 208 -2.35 17.08 4.33
CA GLU A 208 -1.85 18.46 4.38
C GLU A 208 -1.69 19.10 2.98
N ASN A 209 -1.52 18.28 1.94
CA ASN A 209 -1.40 18.69 0.55
C ASN A 209 -2.70 18.55 -0.25
N GLY A 210 -3.83 18.27 0.43
CA GLY A 210 -5.17 18.16 -0.14
C GLY A 210 -5.46 16.82 -0.79
N ILE A 211 -4.72 15.76 -0.44
CA ILE A 211 -4.91 14.41 -0.98
C ILE A 211 -5.47 13.50 0.11
N THR A 212 -6.72 13.09 -0.08
CA THR A 212 -7.38 12.19 0.86
C THR A 212 -6.91 10.75 0.68
N ILE A 213 -6.44 10.12 1.75
CA ILE A 213 -6.02 8.71 1.77
C ILE A 213 -6.66 8.04 2.98
N ASN A 214 -7.33 6.90 2.76
CA ASN A 214 -8.02 6.14 3.79
C ASN A 214 -7.17 5.06 4.47
#